data_AF-A0A958SYR2-F1
#
_entry.id   AF-A0A958SYR2-F1
#
_cell.length_a   1.000
_cell.length_b   1.000
_cell.length_c   1.000
_cell.angle_alpha   90.00
_cell.angle_beta   90.00
_cell.angle_gamma   90.00
#
_symmetry.space_group_name_H-M   'P 1'
#
loop_
_entity.id
_entity.type
_entity.pdbx_description
1 polymer ?
#
loop_
_entity_poly.entity_id
_entity_poly.type
_entity_poly.pdbx_seq_one_letter_code
_entity_poly.pdbx_strand_id
1 'polypeptide(L)'
;QSGDYKNKTLYSNINLTEMFSPLIRIDMEMKNSVKILAEIKRDRMLSLSFDNNLMTEVLGKEYTLGLGYRFKDVRIKSKLAGPRKIIVSDLNMKADVSIRDNKTIIRYLDLENNQVTSGQTVWNIKYSADYAFSKNLTGIFYFDYTFSEYAISTSFPQTTIRSGITLRYNFGN
;
A
#
# COMPACT_ATOMS: atom_id res chain seq x y z
N GLN A 1 -39.59 -7.10 -26.87
CA GLN A 1 -39.35 -5.69 -26.52
C GLN A 1 -40.07 -5.44 -25.21
N SER A 2 -39.34 -5.09 -24.14
CA SER A 2 -39.78 -5.14 -22.74
C SER A 2 -40.73 -4.01 -22.32
N GLY A 3 -41.63 -3.54 -23.20
CA GLY A 3 -42.63 -2.50 -22.88
C GLY A 3 -42.08 -1.08 -22.65
N ASP A 4 -40.77 -0.86 -22.73
CA ASP A 4 -40.15 0.45 -22.48
C ASP A 4 -40.21 1.42 -23.68
N TYR A 5 -40.31 2.70 -23.34
CA TYR A 5 -40.17 3.79 -24.30
C TYR A 5 -38.71 3.90 -24.80
N LYS A 6 -38.54 4.23 -26.08
CA LYS A 6 -37.20 4.39 -26.67
C LYS A 6 -36.49 5.62 -26.10
N ASN A 7 -35.46 5.39 -25.30
CA ASN A 7 -34.60 6.46 -24.82
C ASN A 7 -33.88 7.15 -25.99
N LYS A 8 -33.84 8.49 -25.96
CA LYS A 8 -33.14 9.33 -26.95
C LYS A 8 -31.62 9.12 -26.92
N THR A 9 -31.08 8.77 -25.76
CA THR A 9 -29.66 8.48 -25.52
C THR A 9 -29.54 7.10 -24.90
N LEU A 10 -28.76 6.24 -25.53
CA LEU A 10 -28.46 4.90 -25.04
C LEU A 10 -27.16 4.94 -24.24
N TYR A 11 -27.20 4.48 -22.99
CA TYR A 11 -26.03 4.27 -22.15
C TYR A 11 -25.86 2.77 -21.95
N SER A 12 -24.64 2.25 -22.16
CA SER A 12 -24.33 0.82 -21.94
C SER A 12 -23.74 0.61 -20.54
N ASN A 13 -22.81 1.48 -20.13
CA ASN A 13 -22.16 1.41 -18.81
C ASN A 13 -22.05 2.79 -18.18
N ILE A 14 -22.34 2.89 -16.89
CA ILE A 14 -22.12 4.08 -16.07
C ILE A 14 -21.17 3.71 -14.94
N ASN A 15 -20.09 4.47 -14.81
CA ASN A 15 -19.10 4.29 -13.75
C ASN A 15 -19.10 5.52 -12.82
N LEU A 16 -19.25 5.28 -11.53
CA LEU A 16 -19.06 6.28 -10.48
C LEU A 16 -17.86 5.88 -9.63
N THR A 17 -16.85 6.74 -9.59
CA THR A 17 -15.61 6.48 -8.83
C THR A 17 -15.47 7.53 -7.73
N GLU A 18 -15.37 7.05 -6.49
CA GLU A 18 -15.09 7.82 -5.29
C GLU A 18 -13.72 7.41 -4.75
N MET A 19 -12.86 8.39 -4.45
CA MET A 19 -11.51 8.11 -3.95
C MET A 19 -11.12 9.11 -2.86
N PHE A 20 -10.89 8.60 -1.66
CA PHE A 20 -10.36 9.32 -0.51
C PHE A 20 -8.93 8.86 -0.23
N SER A 21 -7.95 9.64 -0.71
CA SER A 21 -6.52 9.31 -0.65
C SER A 21 -5.68 10.51 -0.20
N PRO A 22 -5.47 10.71 1.11
CA PRO A 22 -6.05 9.97 2.23
C PRO A 22 -7.42 10.52 2.66
N LEU A 23 -8.25 9.67 3.28
CA LEU A 23 -9.44 10.11 4.01
C LEU A 23 -9.04 10.85 5.28
N ILE A 24 -8.11 10.28 6.04
CA ILE A 24 -7.52 10.86 7.25
C ILE A 24 -6.03 10.54 7.24
N ARG A 25 -5.19 11.53 7.55
CA ARG A 25 -3.77 11.35 7.78
C ARG A 25 -3.32 12.14 9.01
N ILE A 26 -2.64 11.46 9.92
CA ILE A 26 -2.00 12.04 11.10
C ILE A 26 -0.50 11.83 10.92
N ASP A 27 0.25 12.92 10.93
CA ASP A 27 1.71 12.92 10.79
C ASP A 27 2.30 13.68 11.97
N MET A 28 3.06 12.99 12.81
CA MET A 28 3.66 13.54 14.03
C MET A 28 5.16 13.31 14.00
N GLU A 29 5.92 14.39 14.16
CA GLU A 29 7.36 14.35 14.37
C GLU A 29 7.70 14.91 15.75
N MET A 30 8.25 14.06 16.60
CA MET A 30 8.64 14.39 17.95
C MET A 30 10.05 14.99 17.98
N LYS A 31 10.36 15.78 19.02
CA LYS A 31 11.71 16.37 19.21
C LYS A 31 12.83 15.33 19.30
N ASN A 32 12.53 14.12 19.73
CA ASN A 32 13.47 12.99 19.79
C ASN A 32 13.65 12.27 18.43
N SER A 33 13.20 12.86 17.32
CA SER A 33 13.31 12.28 15.97
C SER A 33 12.52 10.98 15.76
N VAL A 34 11.52 10.71 16.61
CA VAL A 34 10.47 9.73 16.35
C VAL A 34 9.44 10.36 15.40
N LYS A 35 9.09 9.64 14.33
CA LYS A 35 8.01 9.97 13.41
C LYS A 35 6.91 8.93 13.54
N ILE A 36 5.66 9.36 13.62
CA ILE A 36 4.49 8.49 13.64
C ILE A 36 3.56 8.97 12.53
N LEU A 37 3.17 8.05 11.66
CA LEU A 37 2.24 8.29 10.57
C LEU A 37 1.07 7.32 10.71
N ALA A 38 -0.15 7.83 10.73
CA ALA A 38 -1.36 7.00 10.64
C ALA A 38 -2.20 7.51 9.48
N GLU A 39 -2.60 6.63 8.57
CA GLU A 39 -3.32 6.98 7.35
C GLU A 39 -4.47 6.01 7.10
N ILE A 40 -5.61 6.55 6.68
CA ILE A 40 -6.78 5.80 6.26
C ILE A 40 -7.10 6.22 4.83
N LYS A 41 -7.20 5.24 3.92
CA LYS A 41 -7.70 5.45 2.56
C LYS A 41 -8.97 4.66 2.34
N ARG A 42 -9.83 5.20 1.48
CA ARG A 42 -11.06 4.53 1.07
C ARG A 42 -11.34 4.85 -0.39
N ASP A 43 -11.58 3.83 -1.17
CA ASP A 43 -11.97 3.96 -2.57
C ASP A 43 -13.22 3.10 -2.84
N ARG A 44 -14.06 3.59 -3.75
CA ARG A 44 -15.26 2.88 -4.20
C ARG A 44 -15.47 3.15 -5.68
N MET A 45 -15.67 2.09 -6.45
CA MET A 45 -16.08 2.17 -7.85
C MET A 45 -17.39 1.41 -8.02
N LEU A 46 -18.40 2.08 -8.56
CA LEU A 46 -19.69 1.52 -8.90
C LEU A 46 -19.82 1.52 -10.42
N SER A 47 -19.92 0.33 -11.00
CA SER A 47 -20.07 0.10 -12.43
C SER A 47 -21.42 -0.52 -12.69
N LEU A 48 -22.36 0.27 -13.22
CA LEU A 48 -23.68 -0.19 -13.62
C LEU A 48 -23.70 -0.48 -15.12
N SER A 49 -24.02 -1.72 -15.50
CA SER A 49 -24.22 -2.12 -16.89
C SER A 49 -25.71 -2.28 -17.19
N PHE A 50 -26.20 -1.61 -18.23
CA PHE A 50 -27.59 -1.71 -18.70
C PHE A 50 -27.80 -2.85 -19.70
N ASP A 51 -26.71 -3.48 -20.17
CA ASP A 51 -26.79 -4.62 -21.09
C ASP A 51 -27.26 -5.88 -20.36
N ASN A 52 -26.89 -6.03 -19.09
CA ASN A 52 -27.28 -7.14 -18.22
C ASN A 52 -28.00 -6.69 -16.92
N ASN A 53 -28.22 -5.39 -16.74
CA ASN A 53 -28.83 -4.79 -15.54
C ASN A 53 -28.14 -5.19 -14.22
N LEU A 54 -26.81 -5.32 -14.24
CA LEU A 54 -26.00 -5.65 -13.06
C LEU A 54 -25.19 -4.44 -12.59
N MET A 55 -25.12 -4.29 -11.26
CA MET A 55 -24.24 -3.31 -10.63
C MET A 55 -23.04 -4.02 -10.00
N THR A 56 -21.83 -3.68 -10.47
CA THR A 56 -20.57 -4.14 -9.88
C THR A 56 -20.03 -3.05 -8.96
N GLU A 57 -19.80 -3.39 -7.70
CA GLU A 57 -19.23 -2.51 -6.69
C GLU A 57 -17.85 -3.02 -6.28
N VAL A 58 -16.82 -2.23 -6.49
CA VAL A 58 -15.45 -2.47 -6.01
C VAL A 58 -15.17 -1.53 -4.85
N LEU A 59 -14.90 -2.08 -3.67
CA LEU A 59 -14.60 -1.35 -2.44
C LEU A 59 -13.15 -1.60 -2.06
N GLY A 60 -12.42 -0.53 -1.75
CA GLY A 60 -11.08 -0.57 -1.20
C GLY A 60 -11.03 0.19 0.12
N LYS A 61 -10.39 -0.41 1.12
CA LYS A 61 -10.12 0.24 2.41
C LYS A 61 -8.73 -0.09 2.87
N GLU A 62 -7.92 0.94 3.12
CA GLU A 62 -6.54 0.76 3.55
C GLU A 62 -6.28 1.51 4.86
N TYR A 63 -5.63 0.82 5.77
CA TYR A 63 -5.08 1.39 6.99
C TYR A 63 -3.57 1.28 6.92
N THR A 64 -2.86 2.38 7.17
CA THR A 64 -1.40 2.39 7.23
C THR A 64 -0.95 3.03 8.54
N LEU A 65 -0.06 2.34 9.25
CA LEU A 65 0.64 2.84 10.43
C LEU A 65 2.14 2.80 10.14
N GLY A 66 2.75 3.97 10.02
CA GLY A 66 4.19 4.16 9.85
C GLY A 66 4.84 4.64 11.14
N LEU A 67 5.99 4.06 11.44
CA LEU A 67 6.89 4.45 12.53
C LEU A 67 8.26 4.72 11.93
N GLY A 68 8.83 5.88 12.24
CA GLY A 68 10.17 6.26 11.82
C GLY A 68 11.00 6.65 13.03
N TYR A 69 12.28 6.32 13.01
CA TYR A 69 13.22 6.77 14.02
C TYR A 69 14.60 7.00 13.44
N ARG A 70 15.24 8.09 13.86
CA ARG A 70 16.62 8.42 13.46
C ARG A 70 17.55 8.31 14.66
N PHE A 71 18.39 7.28 14.64
CA PHE A 71 19.53 7.22 15.55
C PHE A 71 20.64 8.13 15.03
N LYS A 72 21.02 9.14 15.80
CA LYS A 72 22.09 10.06 15.45
C LYS A 72 23.46 9.49 15.82
N ASP A 73 24.48 9.83 15.04
CA ASP A 73 25.90 9.58 15.34
C ASP A 73 26.26 8.09 15.62
N VAL A 74 25.64 7.17 14.88
CA VAL A 74 25.96 5.75 14.97
C VAL A 74 27.37 5.51 14.41
N ARG A 75 28.21 4.83 15.19
CA ARG A 75 29.61 4.56 14.86
C ARG A 75 29.78 3.13 14.36
N ILE A 76 29.95 2.96 13.05
CA ILE A 76 30.21 1.65 12.44
C ILE A 76 31.66 1.58 11.95
N LYS A 77 32.39 0.56 12.41
CA LYS A 77 33.72 0.22 11.89
C LYS A 77 33.56 -0.64 10.64
N SER A 78 33.76 -0.05 9.46
CA SER A 78 33.62 -0.76 8.18
C SER A 78 34.81 -0.53 7.25
N LYS A 79 35.09 -1.50 6.37
CA LYS A 79 36.05 -1.38 5.25
C LYS A 79 35.37 -0.95 3.93
N LEU A 80 34.04 -0.77 3.93
CA LEU A 80 33.25 -0.52 2.72
C LEU A 80 33.52 0.85 2.08
N ALA A 81 34.07 1.82 2.83
CA ALA A 81 34.37 3.17 2.34
C ALA A 81 35.88 3.50 2.28
N GLY A 82 36.76 2.48 2.25
CA GLY A 82 38.22 2.64 2.17
C GLY A 82 38.99 2.01 3.36
N PRO A 83 40.17 2.55 3.75
CA PRO A 83 40.92 2.03 4.90
C PRO A 83 40.07 2.07 6.17
N ARG A 84 40.34 1.15 7.11
CA ARG A 84 39.51 0.85 8.30
C ARG A 84 39.30 2.11 9.17
N LYS A 85 38.27 2.90 8.87
CA LYS A 85 37.91 4.14 9.56
C LYS A 85 36.60 3.96 10.31
N ILE A 86 36.48 4.64 11.45
CA ILE A 86 35.20 4.77 12.16
C ILE A 86 34.37 5.76 11.35
N ILE A 87 33.28 5.29 10.76
CA ILE A 87 32.31 6.14 10.07
C ILE A 87 31.26 6.52 11.11
N VAL A 88 30.98 7.81 11.22
CA VAL A 88 29.89 8.36 12.05
C VAL A 88 28.81 8.82 11.09
N SER A 89 27.62 8.25 11.18
CA SER A 89 26.46 8.70 10.41
C SER A 89 25.17 8.40 11.16
N ASP A 90 24.11 9.09 10.77
CA ASP A 90 22.77 8.79 11.22
C ASP A 90 22.28 7.48 10.59
N LEU A 91 21.59 6.68 11.40
CA LEU A 91 20.86 5.49 10.99
C LEU A 91 19.37 5.84 10.98
N ASN A 92 18.76 5.86 9.80
CA ASN A 92 17.32 6.06 9.65
C ASN A 92 16.64 4.70 9.62
N MET A 93 15.68 4.48 10.50
CA MET A 93 14.87 3.28 10.53
C MET A 93 13.41 3.67 10.26
N LYS A 94 12.73 2.85 9.45
CA LYS A 94 11.31 3.03 9.15
C LYS A 94 10.62 1.68 9.15
N ALA A 95 9.50 1.59 9.83
CA ALA A 95 8.62 0.43 9.87
C ALA A 95 7.20 0.90 9.48
N ASP A 96 6.67 0.39 8.38
CA ASP A 96 5.31 0.66 7.93
C ASP A 96 4.51 -0.64 7.96
N VAL A 97 3.36 -0.62 8.61
CA VAL A 97 2.38 -1.71 8.57
C VAL A 97 1.16 -1.20 7.84
N SER A 98 0.70 -1.92 6.82
CA SER A 98 -0.56 -1.61 6.16
C SER A 98 -1.45 -2.83 5.99
N ILE A 99 -2.76 -2.58 6.02
CA ILE A 99 -3.81 -3.58 5.82
C ILE A 99 -4.74 -2.99 4.79
N ARG A 100 -4.87 -3.66 3.64
CA ARG A 100 -5.77 -3.27 2.56
C ARG A 100 -6.78 -4.36 2.31
N ASP A 101 -8.05 -4.05 2.49
CA ASP A 101 -9.15 -4.93 2.13
C ASP A 101 -9.79 -4.45 0.83
N ASN A 102 -9.87 -5.35 -0.15
CA ASN A 102 -10.51 -5.11 -1.44
C ASN A 102 -11.65 -6.11 -1.60
N LYS A 103 -12.81 -5.63 -2.05
CA LYS A 103 -13.97 -6.50 -2.27
C LYS A 103 -14.71 -6.08 -3.52
N THR A 104 -15.05 -7.06 -4.34
CA THR A 104 -15.88 -6.90 -5.53
C THR A 104 -17.20 -7.62 -5.31
N ILE A 105 -18.29 -6.87 -5.37
CA ILE A 105 -19.65 -7.36 -5.17
C ILE A 105 -20.43 -7.11 -6.44
N ILE A 106 -21.06 -8.14 -6.99
CA ILE A 106 -22.06 -8.01 -8.05
C ILE A 106 -23.44 -8.01 -7.38
N ARG A 107 -24.26 -7.02 -7.74
CA ARG A 107 -25.61 -6.81 -7.24
C ARG A 107 -26.60 -6.87 -8.40
N TYR A 108 -27.61 -7.71 -8.27
CA TYR A 108 -28.74 -7.76 -9.18
C TYR A 108 -29.72 -6.63 -8.83
N LEU A 109 -30.31 -5.97 -9.83
CA LEU A 109 -31.25 -4.86 -9.60
C LEU A 109 -32.70 -5.34 -9.36
N ASP A 110 -33.02 -6.52 -9.86
CA ASP A 110 -34.32 -7.17 -9.84
C ASP A 110 -34.48 -8.20 -8.72
N LEU A 111 -33.36 -8.64 -8.13
CA LEU A 111 -33.29 -9.63 -7.05
C LEU A 111 -32.40 -9.08 -5.93
N GLU A 112 -32.79 -9.23 -4.67
CA GLU A 112 -31.92 -8.94 -3.51
C GLU A 112 -30.83 -10.04 -3.36
N ASN A 113 -30.00 -10.18 -4.38
CA ASN A 113 -28.89 -11.12 -4.41
C ASN A 113 -27.57 -10.35 -4.53
N ASN A 114 -26.82 -10.31 -3.44
CA ASN A 114 -25.50 -9.67 -3.38
C ASN A 114 -24.44 -10.77 -3.37
N GLN A 115 -23.77 -11.00 -4.50
CA GLN A 115 -22.73 -12.02 -4.60
C GLN A 115 -21.34 -11.40 -4.57
N VAL A 116 -20.50 -11.90 -3.66
CA VAL A 116 -19.08 -11.53 -3.60
C VAL A 116 -18.34 -12.34 -4.64
N THR A 117 -17.89 -11.69 -5.71
CA THR A 117 -17.25 -12.35 -6.86
C THR A 117 -15.74 -12.40 -6.73
N SER A 118 -15.17 -11.44 -6.00
CA SER A 118 -13.74 -11.37 -5.70
C SER A 118 -13.52 -10.58 -4.43
N GLY A 119 -12.40 -10.82 -3.77
CA GLY A 119 -11.97 -10.03 -2.64
C GLY A 119 -10.62 -10.50 -2.14
N GLN A 120 -9.86 -9.58 -1.57
CA GLN A 120 -8.49 -9.80 -1.15
C GLN A 120 -8.17 -8.88 0.02
N THR A 121 -7.78 -9.47 1.14
CA THR A 121 -7.21 -8.75 2.28
C THR A 121 -5.69 -8.93 2.24
N VAL A 122 -4.98 -7.82 2.08
CA VAL A 122 -3.51 -7.77 1.99
C VAL A 122 -2.94 -7.12 3.23
N TRP A 123 -2.09 -7.85 3.93
CA TRP A 123 -1.25 -7.36 5.01
C TRP A 123 0.14 -7.09 4.48
N ASN A 124 0.68 -5.91 4.78
CA ASN A 124 2.00 -5.51 4.39
C ASN A 124 2.77 -5.02 5.61
N ILE A 125 3.97 -5.54 5.80
CA ILE A 125 4.92 -5.05 6.82
C ILE A 125 6.19 -4.73 6.05
N LYS A 126 6.58 -3.45 6.06
CA LYS A 126 7.81 -2.99 5.45
C LYS A 126 8.70 -2.43 6.53
N TYR A 127 9.94 -2.88 6.55
CA TYR A 127 10.96 -2.35 7.41
C TYR A 127 12.18 -1.98 6.57
N SER A 128 12.74 -0.81 6.84
CA SER A 128 13.94 -0.33 6.18
C SER A 128 14.88 0.33 7.18
N ALA A 129 16.17 0.16 6.93
CA ALA A 129 17.22 0.79 7.70
C ALA A 129 18.31 1.33 6.76
N ASP A 130 18.45 2.65 6.73
CA ASP A 130 19.37 3.37 5.86
C ASP A 130 20.56 3.90 6.67
N TYR A 131 21.77 3.59 6.22
CA TYR A 131 23.01 4.08 6.82
C TYR A 131 23.97 4.62 5.74
N ALA A 132 24.44 5.85 5.91
CA ALA A 132 25.44 6.42 5.01
C ALA A 132 26.86 6.05 5.46
N PHE A 133 27.56 5.26 4.65
CA PHE A 133 28.97 4.91 4.88
C PHE A 133 29.92 6.05 4.46
N SER A 134 29.51 6.88 3.50
CA SER A 134 30.20 8.10 3.11
C SER A 134 29.18 9.08 2.51
N LYS A 135 29.64 10.27 2.07
CA LYS A 135 28.81 11.22 1.31
C LYS A 135 28.19 10.60 0.04
N ASN A 136 28.85 9.58 -0.50
CA ASN A 136 28.53 9.00 -1.80
C ASN A 136 28.04 7.55 -1.68
N LEU A 137 28.31 6.84 -0.57
CA LEU A 137 27.93 5.44 -0.37
C LEU A 137 26.88 5.31 0.74
N THR A 138 25.72 4.74 0.41
CA THR A 138 24.65 4.39 1.37
C THR A 138 24.39 2.90 1.31
N GLY A 139 24.28 2.26 2.48
CA GLY A 139 23.70 0.92 2.61
C GLY A 139 22.28 1.00 3.10
N ILE A 140 21.40 0.24 2.47
CA ILE A 140 19.99 0.17 2.78
C ILE A 140 19.67 -1.29 3.04
N PHE A 141 19.22 -1.62 4.24
CA PHE A 141 18.59 -2.89 4.50
C PHE A 141 17.09 -2.74 4.31
N TYR A 142 16.46 -3.68 3.63
CA TYR A 142 15.01 -3.73 3.47
C TYR A 142 14.47 -5.11 3.83
N PHE A 143 13.28 -5.12 4.41
CA PHE A 143 12.50 -6.30 4.72
C PHE A 143 11.03 -6.00 4.43
N ASP A 144 10.50 -6.61 3.39
CA ASP A 144 9.10 -6.55 3.02
C ASP A 144 8.47 -7.93 3.26
N TYR A 145 7.44 -7.96 4.10
CA TYR A 145 6.57 -9.09 4.28
C TYR A 145 5.19 -8.73 3.74
N THR A 146 4.66 -9.53 2.83
CA THR A 146 3.32 -9.36 2.27
C THR A 146 2.56 -10.66 2.40
N PHE A 147 1.41 -10.60 3.07
CA PHE A 147 0.48 -11.71 3.19
C PHE A 147 -0.83 -11.32 2.52
N SER A 148 -1.38 -12.21 1.71
CA SER A 148 -2.62 -11.99 0.98
C SER A 148 -3.57 -13.14 1.22
N GLU A 149 -4.75 -12.84 1.76
CA GLU A 149 -5.85 -13.78 1.92
C GLU A 149 -6.99 -13.40 0.96
N TYR A 150 -7.54 -14.38 0.26
CA TYR A 150 -8.62 -14.14 -0.71
C TYR A 150 -9.98 -14.46 -0.08
N ALA A 151 -10.96 -13.60 -0.34
CA ALA A 151 -12.32 -13.75 0.19
C ALA A 151 -13.13 -14.86 -0.51
N ILE A 152 -12.62 -15.41 -1.62
CA ILE A 152 -13.25 -16.49 -2.38
C ILE A 152 -12.48 -17.80 -2.16
N SER A 153 -13.21 -18.88 -1.92
CA SER A 153 -12.65 -20.21 -1.59
C SER A 153 -11.88 -20.87 -2.74
N THR A 154 -11.82 -20.23 -3.92
CA THR A 154 -11.13 -20.73 -5.11
C THR A 154 -9.68 -20.25 -5.20
N SER A 155 -9.22 -19.38 -4.29
CA SER A 155 -7.87 -18.82 -4.32
C SER A 155 -7.12 -19.09 -3.02
N PHE A 156 -5.87 -19.54 -3.14
CA PHE A 156 -5.04 -19.88 -1.98
C PHE A 156 -4.38 -18.63 -1.38
N PRO A 157 -4.25 -18.54 -0.05
CA PRO A 157 -3.51 -17.47 0.58
C PRO A 157 -2.04 -17.50 0.13
N GLN A 158 -1.44 -16.32 -0.04
CA GLN A 158 -0.07 -16.16 -0.50
C GLN A 158 0.76 -15.36 0.49
N THR A 159 1.96 -15.85 0.78
CA THR A 159 2.96 -15.15 1.59
C THR A 159 4.18 -14.88 0.73
N THR A 160 4.58 -13.61 0.64
CA THR A 160 5.80 -13.19 -0.04
C THR A 160 6.69 -12.47 0.95
N ILE A 161 7.95 -12.90 1.04
CA ILE A 161 8.97 -12.26 1.87
C ILE A 161 10.10 -11.82 0.95
N ARG A 162 10.44 -10.54 0.98
CA ARG A 162 11.60 -9.98 0.29
C ARG A 162 12.49 -9.34 1.34
N SER A 163 13.74 -9.77 1.39
CA SER A 163 14.74 -9.19 2.28
C SER A 163 16.01 -9.03 1.51
N GLY A 164 16.77 -7.98 1.79
CA GLY A 164 18.03 -7.76 1.12
C GLY A 164 18.77 -6.53 1.61
N ILE A 165 19.98 -6.40 1.09
CA ILE A 165 20.83 -5.24 1.29
C ILE A 165 21.03 -4.61 -0.07
N THR A 166 20.73 -3.32 -0.18
CA THR A 166 20.99 -2.49 -1.34
C THR A 166 22.15 -1.55 -1.03
N LEU A 167 23.19 -1.60 -1.85
CA LEU A 167 24.26 -0.60 -1.82
C LEU A 167 23.99 0.43 -2.91
N ARG A 168 23.94 1.70 -2.52
CA ARG A 168 23.75 2.83 -3.44
C ARG A 168 25.00 3.69 -3.42
N TYR A 169 25.65 3.82 -4.57
CA TYR A 169 26.76 4.73 -4.76
C TYR A 169 26.33 5.89 -5.68
N ASN A 170 26.47 7.12 -5.20
CA ASN A 170 26.14 8.33 -5.95
C ASN A 170 27.43 9.03 -6.42
N PHE A 171 27.56 9.22 -7.72
CA PHE A 171 28.67 9.96 -8.34
C PHE A 171 28.33 11.46 -8.36
N GLY A 172 28.30 12.09 -7.19
CA GLY A 172 28.19 13.54 -7.05
C GLY A 172 29.57 14.15 -6.78
N ASN A 173 29.96 15.14 -7.61
CA ASN A 173 31.12 16.03 -7.39
C ASN A 173 31.00 16.79 -6.05
#